data_AF-A0AAW5EG08-F1
#
_entry.id   AF-A0AAW5EG08-F1
#
_cell.length_a   1.000
_cell.length_b   1.000
_cell.length_c   1.000
_cell.angle_alpha   90.00
_cell.angle_beta   90.00
_cell.angle_gamma   90.00
#
_symmetry.space_group_name_H-M   'P 1'
#
loop_
_entity.id
_entity.type
_entity.pdbx_description
1 polymer ?
#
loop_
_entity_poly.entity_id
_entity_poly.type
_entity_poly.pdbx_seq_one_letter_code
_entity_poly.pdbx_strand_id
1 'polypeptide(L)' 'TLHQMTSIIKGKLKKDIDYFQIFKALFPCGSITGAPKLETIKLIEELEARKRGIYCGAIGCIHKNKSKFSVAIRTLEK' A
#
# COMPACT_ATOMS: atom_id res chain seq x y z
N THR A 1 3.90 -12.51 -20.35
CA THR A 1 3.10 -11.28 -20.17
C THR A 1 1.82 -11.64 -19.45
N LEU A 2 1.29 -10.78 -18.57
CA LEU A 2 0.04 -11.03 -17.83
C LEU A 2 -0.95 -9.89 -18.10
N HIS A 3 -2.24 -10.22 -18.21
CA HIS A 3 -3.33 -9.24 -18.29
C HIS A 3 -3.94 -9.04 -16.88
N GLN A 4 -4.27 -7.80 -16.53
CA GLN A 4 -4.88 -7.47 -15.24
C GLN A 4 -6.08 -6.54 -15.46
N MET A 5 -7.11 -6.71 -14.64
CA MET A 5 -8.24 -5.78 -14.59
C MET A 5 -7.79 -4.47 -13.93
N THR A 6 -8.17 -3.32 -14.51
CA THR A 6 -7.84 -2.00 -13.98
C THR A 6 -9.09 -1.17 -13.75
N SER A 7 -9.11 -0.43 -12.64
CA SER A 7 -10.16 0.56 -12.34
C SER A 7 -9.53 1.79 -11.71
N ILE A 8 -10.13 2.96 -11.94
CA ILE A 8 -9.67 4.24 -11.38
C ILE A 8 -10.71 4.76 -10.39
N ILE A 9 -10.30 4.95 -9.14
CA ILE A 9 -11.12 5.52 -8.08
C ILE A 9 -10.57 6.92 -7.73
N LYS A 10 -11.47 7.89 -7.57
CA LYS A 10 -11.13 9.28 -7.20
C LYS A 10 -12.09 9.79 -6.12
N GLY A 11 -11.61 10.70 -5.28
CA GLY A 11 -12.40 11.38 -4.26
C GLY A 11 -11.84 12.77 -3.96
N LYS A 12 -12.61 13.59 -3.25
CA LYS A 12 -12.15 14.89 -2.74
C LYS A 12 -11.75 14.72 -1.27
N LEU A 13 -10.53 15.12 -0.92
CA LEU A 13 -10.08 15.11 0.47
C LEU A 13 -10.81 16.19 1.28
N LYS A 14 -11.03 15.91 2.58
CA LYS A 14 -11.43 16.94 3.55
C LYS A 14 -10.25 17.87 3.81
N LYS A 15 -10.51 19.09 4.29
CA LYS A 15 -9.49 20.14 4.48
C LYS A 15 -8.38 19.72 5.45
N ASP A 16 -8.71 18.93 6.47
CA ASP A 16 -7.81 18.60 7.58
C ASP A 16 -7.26 17.16 7.48
N ILE A 17 -7.05 16.67 6.26
CA ILE A 17 -6.46 15.35 6.03
C ILE A 17 -4.99 15.50 5.64
N ASP A 18 -4.11 14.99 6.48
CA ASP A 18 -2.68 14.94 6.21
C ASP A 18 -2.27 13.63 5.49
N TYR A 19 -1.00 13.58 5.06
CA TYR A 19 -0.46 12.38 4.42
C TYR A 19 -0.46 11.16 5.34
N PHE A 20 -0.21 11.33 6.65
CA PHE A 20 -0.18 10.21 7.59
C PHE A 20 -1.55 9.51 7.68
N GLN A 21 -2.63 10.28 7.77
CA GLN A 21 -4.00 9.78 7.75
C GLN A 21 -4.32 9.05 6.43
N ILE A 22 -3.87 9.58 5.30
CA ILE A 22 -4.02 8.93 3.99
C ILE A 22 -3.30 7.57 3.99
N PHE A 23 -2.04 7.52 4.43
CA PHE A 23 -1.27 6.29 4.47
C PHE A 23 -1.87 5.26 5.42
N LYS A 24 -2.29 5.68 6.62
CA LYS A 24 -2.95 4.82 7.61
C LYS A 24 -4.24 4.20 7.07
N ALA A 25 -5.00 4.93 6.25
CA ALA A 25 -6.24 4.44 5.66
C ALA A 25 -6.00 3.48 4.48
N LEU A 26 -5.02 3.80 3.62
CA LEU A 26 -4.81 3.08 2.36
C LEU A 26 -3.85 1.89 2.47
N PHE A 27 -2.79 2.00 3.27
CA PHE A 27 -1.72 1.01 3.33
C PHE A 27 -1.80 0.09 4.56
N PRO A 28 -1.28 -1.16 4.46
CA PRO A 28 -0.79 -1.81 3.24
C PRO A 28 -1.92 -2.06 2.21
N CYS A 29 -1.55 -2.15 0.93
CA CYS A 29 -2.52 -2.23 -0.17
C CYS A 29 -3.30 -3.55 -0.12
N GLY A 30 -4.63 -3.49 -0.36
CA GLY A 30 -5.49 -4.66 -0.23
C GLY A 30 -5.11 -5.85 -1.11
N SER A 31 -4.53 -5.60 -2.29
CA SER A 31 -4.13 -6.64 -3.24
C SER A 31 -2.92 -7.48 -2.80
N ILE A 32 -2.16 -7.04 -1.79
CA ILE A 32 -1.00 -7.75 -1.24
C ILE A 32 -1.18 -8.21 0.21
N THR A 33 -2.32 -7.85 0.83
CA THR A 33 -2.75 -8.39 2.11
C THR A 33 -3.82 -9.46 1.89
N GLY A 34 -5.02 -9.05 1.49
CA GLY A 34 -6.25 -9.83 1.56
C GLY A 34 -7.36 -9.11 2.33
N ALA A 35 -8.48 -9.80 2.51
CA ALA A 35 -9.66 -9.30 3.21
C ALA A 35 -10.21 -10.37 4.16
N PRO A 36 -10.58 -10.03 5.41
CA PRO A 36 -10.48 -8.71 6.06
C PRO A 36 -9.04 -8.29 6.40
N LYS A 37 -8.66 -7.05 6.09
CA LYS A 37 -7.26 -6.56 6.10
C LYS A 37 -6.51 -6.87 7.41
N LEU A 38 -7.11 -6.58 8.56
CA LEU A 38 -6.43 -6.74 9.86
C LEU A 38 -6.16 -8.21 10.20
N GLU A 39 -7.12 -9.09 9.93
CA GLU A 39 -6.95 -10.52 10.20
C GLU A 39 -5.94 -11.15 9.25
N THR A 40 -5.95 -10.75 7.97
CA THR A 40 -4.96 -11.26 7.02
C THR A 40 -3.54 -10.81 7.35
N ILE A 41 -3.34 -9.60 7.88
CA ILE A 41 -2.02 -9.14 8.31
C ILE A 41 -1.47 -10.01 9.45
N LYS A 42 -2.30 -10.36 10.44
CA LYS A 42 -1.88 -11.26 11.54
C LYS A 42 -1.45 -12.62 11.01
N LEU A 43 -2.23 -13.20 10.09
CA LEU A 43 -1.90 -14.49 9.47
C LEU A 43 -0.62 -14.41 8.65
N ILE A 44 -0.38 -13.31 7.93
CA ILE A 44 0.88 -13.10 7.20
C ILE A 44 2.07 -13.10 8.17
N GLU A 45 1.95 -12.41 9.31
CA GLU A 45 3.00 -12.35 10.33
C GLU A 45 3.29 -13.71 10.96
N GLU A 46 2.28 -14.57 11.10
CA GLU A 46 2.42 -15.93 11.63
C GLU A 46 3.03 -16.90 10.60
N LEU A 47 2.60 -16.79 9.34
CA LEU A 47 2.92 -17.77 8.29
C LEU A 47 4.24 -17.48 7.56
N GLU A 48 4.65 -16.21 7.45
CA GLU A 48 5.87 -15.86 6.74
C GLU A 48 7.11 -15.99 7.62
N ALA A 49 8.10 -16.74 7.13
CA ALA A 49 9.36 -16.98 7.84
C ALA A 49 10.22 -15.71 8.06
N ARG A 50 9.86 -14.58 7.45
CA ARG A 50 10.57 -13.30 7.59
C ARG A 50 9.61 -12.12 7.57
N LYS A 51 10.04 -11.02 8.18
CA LYS A 51 9.37 -9.72 8.02
C LYS A 51 9.50 -9.22 6.58
N ARG A 52 8.44 -8.61 6.06
CA ARG A 52 8.38 -8.12 4.68
C ARG A 52 9.26 -6.88 4.42
N GLY A 53 9.57 -6.06 5.42
CA GLY A 53 10.41 -4.87 5.22
C GLY A 53 9.80 -3.90 4.21
N ILE A 54 10.52 -3.54 3.15
CA ILE A 54 10.00 -2.66 2.10
C ILE A 54 9.01 -3.40 1.21
N TYR A 55 9.16 -4.71 1.03
CA TYR A 55 8.23 -5.53 0.23
C TYR A 55 6.79 -5.35 0.72
N CYS A 56 5.87 -5.11 -0.21
CA CYS A 56 4.46 -4.81 0.06
C CYS A 56 4.18 -3.47 0.79
N GLY A 57 5.20 -2.65 1.02
CA GLY A 57 5.09 -1.27 1.49
C GLY A 57 4.74 -0.27 0.38
N ALA A 58 5.18 0.98 0.55
CA ALA A 58 4.94 2.08 -0.38
C ALA A 58 6.26 2.74 -0.81
N ILE A 59 6.41 3.00 -2.11
CA ILE A 59 7.53 3.76 -2.67
C ILE A 59 6.96 4.92 -3.49
N GLY A 60 7.50 6.13 -3.34
CA GLY A 60 7.00 7.27 -4.10
C GLY A 60 7.63 8.59 -3.70
N CYS A 61 7.00 9.67 -4.14
CA CYS A 61 7.49 11.03 -3.93
C CYS A 61 6.36 12.00 -3.60
N ILE A 62 6.73 13.02 -2.83
CA ILE A 62 5.91 14.20 -2.55
C ILE A 62 6.66 15.41 -3.09
N HIS A 63 5.98 16.24 -3.84
CA HIS A 63 6.51 17.50 -4.32
C HIS A 63 5.41 18.58 -4.26
N LYS A 64 5.62 19.56 -3.37
CA LYS A 64 4.61 20.60 -3.08
C LYS A 64 3.29 19.93 -2.69
N ASN A 65 2.21 20.23 -3.42
CA ASN A 65 0.86 19.72 -3.14
C ASN A 65 0.50 18.49 -4.00
N LYS A 66 1.51 17.78 -4.53
CA LYS A 66 1.31 16.58 -5.35
C LYS A 66 2.12 15.44 -4.79
N SER A 67 1.55 14.24 -4.87
CA SER A 67 2.22 13.02 -4.46
C SER A 67 1.85 11.87 -5.37
N LYS A 68 2.78 10.95 -5.58
CA LYS A 68 2.55 9.69 -6.29
C LYS A 68 3.25 8.57 -5.55
N PHE A 69 2.55 7.46 -5.36
CA PHE A 69 3.06 6.28 -4.68
C PHE A 69 2.66 5.02 -5.43
N SER A 70 3.51 4.01 -5.32
CA SER A 70 3.32 2.66 -5.85
C SER A 70 3.50 1.66 -4.72
N VAL A 71 2.85 0.50 -4.85
CA VAL A 71 3.10 -0.64 -3.96
C VAL A 71 4.47 -1.22 -4.28
N ALA A 72 5.27 -1.47 -3.25
CA ALA A 72 6.61 -2.01 -3.37
C ALA A 72 6.59 -3.52 -3.69
N ILE A 73 6.24 -3.84 -4.92
CA ILE A 73 6.34 -5.18 -5.50
C ILE A 73 7.30 -5.16 -6.68
N ARG A 74 7.91 -6.31 -6.99
CA ARG A 74 8.94 -6.40 -8.05
C ARG A 74 10.08 -5.41 -7.83
N THR A 75 10.45 -5.19 -6.56
CA THR A 75 11.54 -4.33 -6.11
C THR A 75 12.62 -5.19 -5.48
N LEU A 76 13.89 -4.87 -5.73
CA LEU A 76 15.03 -5.51 -5.06
C LEU A 76 15.49 -4.62 -3.91
N GLU A 77 15.62 -5.21 -2.73
CA GLU A 77 16.21 -4.60 -1.53
C GLU A 77 17.50 -5.37 -1.18
N LYS A 78 18.49 -4.67 -0.62
CA LYS A 78 19.80 -5.24 -0.25
C LYS A 78 19.78 -5.76 1.18
#